data_AF-A0A3N5KA79-F1
#
_entry.id   AF-A0A3N5KA79-F1
#
_cell.length_a   1.000
_cell.length_b   1.000
_cell.length_c   1.000
_cell.angle_alpha   90.00
_cell.angle_beta   90.00
_cell.angle_gamma   90.00
#
_symmetry.space_group_name_H-M   'P 1'
#
loop_
_entity.id
_entity.type
_entity.pdbx_description
1 polymer ?
#
loop_
_entity_poly.entity_id
_entity_poly.type
_entity_poly.pdbx_seq_one_letter_code
_entity_poly.pdbx_strand_id
1 'polypeptide(L)'
;LYQKAYSAETLAGTLSPGWAKKLGLSEKVAIAVGAFDAHMGAVGAGISTGSLVKIVGTSTCDIMIHPHQETLKDIPGVCGIVNGSVMNGYYGIEAGQSGVGDIFLWFINRLVPDSYGKTQDEKFRTLEKAAKKLKAGESGLLALDWNNGNRTILVDVRLTGLLLGQTLHTSPEEIYRALIEATGFGALVIIDRIEEYGVKVREVVNCGGLAVKNSLMMQIYADITGRPMKISRSEQTPALGAGIFAAVAAGKKSGGYESIDDAKKAMTGTGKVYEPQKENHEAYKKLYKLYCQLHDGFGTKHWSGGMFNVMKDLLELRDEVLKSK
;
A
#
# COMPACT_ATOMS: atom_id res chain seq x y z
N LEU A 1 14.12 -30.27 -10.98
CA LEU A 1 13.80 -28.86 -10.64
C LEU A 1 14.97 -28.00 -11.07
N TYR A 2 14.71 -26.77 -11.55
CA TYR A 2 15.74 -25.86 -12.08
C TYR A 2 16.77 -25.49 -10.99
N GLN A 3 18.04 -25.28 -11.39
CA GLN A 3 19.14 -24.95 -10.47
C GLN A 3 19.51 -23.46 -10.45
N LYS A 4 19.02 -22.68 -11.41
CA LYS A 4 19.39 -21.27 -11.59
C LYS A 4 18.14 -20.43 -11.84
N ALA A 5 18.01 -19.38 -11.05
CA ALA A 5 17.03 -18.32 -11.28
C ALA A 5 17.71 -17.15 -12.01
N TYR A 6 16.96 -16.47 -12.87
CA TYR A 6 17.39 -15.28 -13.59
C TYR A 6 16.44 -14.15 -13.22
N SER A 7 16.99 -12.95 -13.03
CA SER A 7 16.20 -11.75 -12.77
C SER A 7 15.59 -11.21 -14.07
N ALA A 8 14.54 -10.40 -13.94
CA ALA A 8 13.68 -9.99 -15.05
C ALA A 8 14.39 -9.18 -16.14
N GLU A 9 15.45 -8.43 -15.82
CA GLU A 9 16.27 -7.70 -16.78
C GLU A 9 17.15 -8.60 -17.66
N THR A 10 17.23 -9.89 -17.38
CA THR A 10 18.02 -10.83 -18.17
C THR A 10 17.39 -11.04 -19.55
N LEU A 11 18.21 -11.03 -20.60
CA LEU A 11 17.80 -11.43 -21.94
C LEU A 11 17.51 -12.94 -21.98
N ALA A 12 16.24 -13.31 -22.14
CA ALA A 12 15.82 -14.70 -22.34
C ALA A 12 16.13 -15.19 -23.76
N GLY A 13 16.13 -14.27 -24.73
CA GLY A 13 16.40 -14.54 -26.13
C GLY A 13 15.78 -13.48 -27.03
N THR A 14 15.62 -13.80 -28.31
CA THR A 14 14.89 -12.93 -29.25
C THR A 14 13.63 -13.60 -29.76
N LEU A 15 12.73 -12.80 -30.33
CA LEU A 15 11.45 -13.27 -30.83
C LEU A 15 11.64 -14.33 -31.94
N SER A 16 10.97 -15.48 -31.83
CA SER A 16 11.09 -16.54 -32.84
C SER A 16 10.40 -16.15 -34.16
N PRO A 17 10.81 -16.73 -35.30
CA PRO A 17 10.24 -16.40 -36.62
C PRO A 17 8.71 -16.49 -36.68
N GLY A 18 8.14 -17.52 -36.04
CA GLY A 18 6.69 -17.73 -36.01
C GLY A 18 5.94 -16.60 -35.29
N TRP A 19 6.46 -16.14 -34.14
CA TRP A 19 5.86 -15.04 -33.40
C TRP A 19 6.15 -13.68 -34.02
N ALA A 20 7.35 -13.47 -34.58
CA ALA A 20 7.70 -12.28 -35.34
C ALA A 20 6.70 -12.04 -36.48
N LYS A 21 6.43 -13.08 -37.30
CA LYS A 21 5.42 -13.02 -38.36
C LYS A 21 4.01 -12.74 -37.82
N LYS A 22 3.60 -13.41 -36.74
CA LYS A 22 2.25 -13.27 -36.17
C LYS A 22 1.98 -11.89 -35.58
N LEU A 23 2.98 -11.28 -34.95
CA LEU A 23 2.88 -9.98 -34.29
C LEU A 23 3.24 -8.80 -35.21
N GLY A 24 3.79 -9.07 -36.40
CA GLY A 24 4.30 -8.02 -37.30
C GLY A 24 5.54 -7.32 -36.77
N LEU A 25 6.39 -8.05 -36.03
CA LEU A 25 7.60 -7.53 -35.37
C LEU A 25 8.86 -8.20 -35.94
N SER A 26 10.03 -7.60 -35.67
CA SER A 26 11.32 -8.19 -36.07
C SER A 26 11.72 -9.36 -35.16
N GLU A 27 12.38 -10.38 -35.72
CA GLU A 27 13.05 -11.44 -34.94
C GLU A 27 14.20 -10.92 -34.06
N LYS A 28 14.62 -9.66 -34.26
CA LYS A 28 15.63 -8.98 -33.42
C LYS A 28 15.06 -8.42 -32.12
N VAL A 29 13.73 -8.45 -31.91
CA VAL A 29 13.10 -7.96 -30.68
C VAL A 29 13.59 -8.82 -29.51
N ALA A 30 14.21 -8.17 -28.53
CA ALA A 30 14.66 -8.80 -27.30
C ALA A 30 13.47 -9.21 -26.42
N ILE A 31 13.58 -10.38 -25.81
CA ILE A 31 12.62 -10.91 -24.85
C ILE A 31 13.30 -10.98 -23.48
N ALA A 32 12.78 -10.22 -22.53
CA ALA A 32 13.21 -10.25 -21.14
C ALA A 32 12.64 -11.47 -20.41
N VAL A 33 13.29 -11.90 -19.33
CA VAL A 33 12.74 -12.91 -18.42
C VAL A 33 11.48 -12.37 -17.73
N GLY A 34 10.46 -13.22 -17.60
CA GLY A 34 9.20 -12.85 -16.94
C GLY A 34 9.34 -12.71 -15.42
N ALA A 35 8.43 -11.94 -14.83
CA ALA A 35 8.32 -11.70 -13.38
C ALA A 35 6.87 -11.40 -12.97
N PHE A 36 6.65 -11.18 -11.68
CA PHE A 36 5.34 -10.95 -11.09
C PHE A 36 4.85 -9.50 -11.32
N ASP A 37 3.55 -9.32 -11.45
CA ASP A 37 2.90 -8.05 -11.78
C ASP A 37 3.18 -6.95 -10.75
N ALA A 38 3.11 -7.24 -9.45
CA ALA A 38 3.37 -6.28 -8.38
C ALA A 38 4.85 -5.84 -8.35
N HIS A 39 5.78 -6.77 -8.59
CA HIS A 39 7.21 -6.47 -8.66
C HIS A 39 7.56 -5.65 -9.91
N MET A 40 6.99 -6.00 -11.06
CA MET A 40 7.07 -5.15 -12.26
C MET A 40 6.43 -3.79 -12.01
N GLY A 41 5.29 -3.75 -11.33
CA GLY A 41 4.61 -2.53 -10.91
C GLY A 41 5.50 -1.64 -10.06
N ALA A 42 6.27 -2.21 -9.13
CA ALA A 42 7.24 -1.49 -8.33
C ALA A 42 8.33 -0.84 -9.19
N VAL A 43 8.89 -1.57 -10.15
CA VAL A 43 9.87 -1.02 -11.10
C VAL A 43 9.26 0.07 -11.97
N GLY A 44 8.05 -0.14 -12.49
CA GLY A 44 7.32 0.85 -13.29
C GLY A 44 6.88 2.08 -12.49
N ALA A 45 6.76 1.98 -11.17
CA ALA A 45 6.53 3.10 -10.26
C ALA A 45 7.83 3.84 -9.89
N GLY A 46 9.00 3.35 -10.34
CA GLY A 46 10.29 3.97 -10.08
C GLY A 46 10.88 3.62 -8.72
N ILE A 47 10.65 2.39 -8.22
CA ILE A 47 11.16 1.95 -6.92
C ILE A 47 12.67 2.20 -6.75
N SER A 48 13.02 2.72 -5.58
CA SER A 48 14.37 3.01 -5.10
C SER A 48 14.51 2.63 -3.62
N THR A 49 15.74 2.55 -3.12
CA THR A 49 15.95 2.32 -1.68
C THR A 49 15.27 3.42 -0.87
N GLY A 50 14.61 3.05 0.21
CA GLY A 50 13.84 3.99 1.02
C GLY A 50 12.47 4.37 0.47
N SER A 51 12.05 3.85 -0.68
CA SER A 51 10.66 3.96 -1.14
C SER A 51 9.92 2.66 -0.87
N LEU A 52 8.68 2.76 -0.40
CA LEU A 52 7.71 1.68 -0.42
C LEU A 52 6.76 1.90 -1.59
N VAL A 53 6.70 0.96 -2.53
CA VAL A 53 5.68 1.00 -3.59
C VAL A 53 4.45 0.27 -3.12
N LYS A 54 3.33 0.98 -3.02
CA LYS A 54 2.05 0.45 -2.58
C LYS A 54 1.12 0.27 -3.78
N ILE A 55 0.86 -0.97 -4.16
CA ILE A 55 -0.13 -1.32 -5.19
C ILE A 55 -1.50 -1.37 -4.50
N VAL A 56 -2.35 -0.36 -4.74
CA VAL A 56 -3.61 -0.19 -4.02
C VAL A 56 -4.82 -0.56 -4.89
N GLY A 57 -5.58 -1.56 -4.44
CA GLY A 57 -6.83 -2.02 -5.06
C GLY A 57 -7.80 -2.58 -4.03
N THR A 58 -8.39 -3.74 -4.33
CA THR A 58 -9.24 -4.50 -3.40
C THR A 58 -8.51 -4.84 -2.10
N SER A 59 -7.25 -5.25 -2.25
CA SER A 59 -6.22 -5.44 -1.23
C SER A 59 -5.01 -4.55 -1.53
N THR A 60 -3.91 -4.71 -0.78
CA THR A 60 -2.64 -4.07 -1.13
C THR A 60 -1.51 -5.08 -1.25
N CYS A 61 -0.56 -4.76 -2.13
CA CYS A 61 0.77 -5.36 -2.17
C CYS A 61 1.79 -4.24 -2.00
N ASP A 62 2.69 -4.43 -1.05
CA ASP A 62 3.65 -3.43 -0.60
C ASP A 62 5.04 -3.97 -0.94
N ILE A 63 5.72 -3.32 -1.89
CA ILE A 63 7.03 -3.76 -2.38
C ILE A 63 8.11 -2.77 -1.96
N MET A 64 9.19 -3.33 -1.42
CA MET A 64 10.39 -2.61 -1.07
C MET A 64 11.63 -3.32 -1.62
N ILE A 65 12.75 -2.60 -1.64
CA ILE A 65 14.05 -3.15 -2.01
C ILE A 65 15.10 -2.80 -0.97
N HIS A 66 16.04 -3.72 -0.77
CA HIS A 66 17.22 -3.53 0.06
C HIS A 66 18.47 -4.06 -0.67
N PRO A 67 19.61 -3.34 -0.68
CA PRO A 67 20.81 -3.79 -1.39
C PRO A 67 21.27 -5.17 -0.91
N HIS A 68 21.55 -6.09 -1.83
CA HIS A 68 21.88 -7.48 -1.46
C HIS A 68 23.26 -7.66 -0.80
N GLN A 69 24.10 -6.62 -0.85
CA GLN A 69 25.43 -6.56 -0.25
C GLN A 69 25.35 -6.14 1.22
N GLU A 70 24.24 -5.53 1.63
CA GLU A 70 23.97 -5.17 3.01
C GLU A 70 23.31 -6.35 3.73
N THR A 71 23.57 -6.47 5.03
CA THR A 71 22.96 -7.53 5.84
C THR A 71 21.51 -7.19 6.13
N LEU A 72 20.60 -8.07 5.70
CA LEU A 72 19.17 -8.00 6.01
C LEU A 72 18.76 -9.20 6.85
N LYS A 73 18.13 -8.93 8.01
CA LYS A 73 17.52 -9.98 8.83
C LYS A 73 16.16 -10.37 8.25
N ASP A 74 15.73 -11.59 8.51
CA ASP A 74 14.34 -11.99 8.26
C ASP A 74 13.39 -11.06 9.01
N ILE A 75 12.39 -10.55 8.31
CA ILE A 75 11.37 -9.64 8.86
C ILE A 75 10.10 -10.46 9.13
N PRO A 76 9.74 -10.77 10.38
CA PRO A 76 8.59 -11.62 10.67
C PRO A 76 7.29 -11.02 10.15
N GLY A 77 6.49 -11.87 9.50
CA GLY A 77 5.16 -11.53 9.03
C GLY A 77 5.09 -10.97 7.61
N VAL A 78 6.21 -10.60 6.98
CA VAL A 78 6.22 -10.23 5.55
C VAL A 78 6.01 -11.48 4.68
N CYS A 79 5.47 -11.31 3.48
CA CYS A 79 5.19 -12.40 2.55
C CYS A 79 6.47 -13.08 2.06
N GLY A 80 7.54 -12.32 1.84
CA GLY A 80 8.81 -12.88 1.40
C GLY A 80 9.92 -11.84 1.25
N ILE A 81 11.16 -12.33 1.34
CA ILE A 81 12.39 -11.58 1.08
C ILE A 81 13.22 -12.41 0.10
N VAL A 82 13.37 -11.94 -1.14
CA VAL A 82 13.96 -12.76 -2.21
C VAL A 82 14.98 -11.95 -3.01
N ASN A 83 16.19 -12.48 -3.15
CA ASN A 83 17.26 -11.85 -3.93
C ASN A 83 16.88 -11.84 -5.42
N GLY A 84 16.88 -10.65 -6.05
CA GLY A 84 16.60 -10.46 -7.46
C GLY A 84 15.13 -10.56 -7.87
N SER A 85 14.19 -10.65 -6.92
CA SER A 85 12.75 -10.75 -7.24
C SER A 85 12.17 -9.47 -7.84
N VAL A 86 12.70 -8.31 -7.43
CA VAL A 86 12.31 -6.99 -7.95
C VAL A 86 13.32 -6.49 -8.98
N MET A 87 14.62 -6.54 -8.66
CA MET A 87 15.71 -6.21 -9.60
C MET A 87 17.03 -6.80 -9.12
N ASN A 88 17.95 -7.10 -10.04
CA ASN A 88 19.26 -7.65 -9.70
C ASN A 88 20.05 -6.70 -8.77
N GLY A 89 20.81 -7.27 -7.84
CA GLY A 89 21.56 -6.50 -6.83
C GLY A 89 20.77 -6.14 -5.57
N TYR A 90 19.48 -6.51 -5.49
CA TYR A 90 18.62 -6.17 -4.37
C TYR A 90 17.79 -7.38 -3.90
N TYR A 91 17.59 -7.46 -2.59
CA TYR A 91 16.47 -8.20 -2.02
C TYR A 91 15.18 -7.45 -2.29
N GLY A 92 14.19 -8.10 -2.87
CA GLY A 92 12.82 -7.62 -2.88
C GLY A 92 12.10 -8.09 -1.61
N ILE A 93 11.43 -7.16 -0.93
CA ILE A 93 10.63 -7.42 0.27
C ILE A 93 9.18 -7.20 -0.12
N GLU A 94 8.35 -8.22 0.10
CA GLU A 94 6.92 -8.17 -0.18
C GLU A 94 6.11 -8.24 1.12
N ALA A 95 5.17 -7.31 1.27
CA ALA A 95 4.16 -7.27 2.32
C ALA A 95 2.80 -6.96 1.70
N GLY A 96 1.75 -6.86 2.51
CA GLY A 96 0.46 -6.36 2.05
C GLY A 96 -0.68 -6.57 3.03
N GLN A 97 -1.76 -5.82 2.83
CA GLN A 97 -2.99 -5.90 3.62
C GLN A 97 -4.05 -6.74 2.89
N SER A 98 -4.73 -7.62 3.63
CA SER A 98 -5.71 -8.57 3.08
C SER A 98 -6.95 -7.92 2.48
N GLY A 99 -7.34 -6.74 2.96
CA GLY A 99 -8.48 -5.97 2.46
C GLY A 99 -8.27 -4.48 2.69
N VAL A 100 -8.52 -3.68 1.66
CA VAL A 100 -8.57 -2.21 1.74
C VAL A 100 -9.78 -1.73 0.95
N GLY A 101 -9.71 -1.78 -0.39
CA GLY A 101 -10.85 -1.45 -1.25
C GLY A 101 -12.07 -2.35 -0.98
N ASP A 102 -11.85 -3.63 -0.67
CA ASP A 102 -12.94 -4.57 -0.35
C ASP A 102 -13.66 -4.20 0.95
N ILE A 103 -12.95 -3.62 1.93
CA ILE A 103 -13.57 -3.16 3.19
C ILE A 103 -14.51 -2.00 2.88
N PHE A 104 -14.06 -1.05 2.06
CA PHE A 104 -14.88 0.09 1.68
C PHE A 104 -16.08 -0.35 0.84
N LEU A 105 -15.88 -1.26 -0.11
CA LEU A 105 -16.95 -1.81 -0.94
C LEU A 105 -17.96 -2.63 -0.11
N TRP A 106 -17.48 -3.41 0.85
CA TRP A 106 -18.33 -4.14 1.81
C TRP A 106 -19.22 -3.17 2.58
N PHE A 107 -18.63 -2.11 3.14
CA PHE A 107 -19.38 -1.11 3.91
C PHE A 107 -20.47 -0.47 3.05
N ILE A 108 -20.12 -0.03 1.84
CA ILE A 108 -21.05 0.57 0.86
C ILE A 108 -22.22 -0.38 0.54
N ASN A 109 -21.93 -1.65 0.31
CA ASN A 109 -22.93 -2.63 -0.12
C ASN A 109 -23.84 -3.13 1.00
N ARG A 110 -23.35 -3.10 2.24
CA ARG A 110 -24.04 -3.76 3.37
C ARG A 110 -24.63 -2.80 4.38
N LEU A 111 -23.98 -1.66 4.60
CA LEU A 111 -24.25 -0.80 5.76
C LEU A 111 -24.61 0.64 5.38
N VAL A 112 -24.33 1.07 4.16
CA VAL A 112 -24.60 2.45 3.73
C VAL A 112 -26.03 2.57 3.19
N PRO A 113 -26.89 3.38 3.82
CA PRO A 113 -28.28 3.54 3.40
C PRO A 113 -28.40 4.28 2.06
N ASP A 114 -29.52 4.09 1.37
CA ASP A 114 -29.78 4.68 0.05
C ASP A 114 -29.91 6.22 0.08
N SER A 115 -30.03 6.82 1.26
CA SER A 115 -29.95 8.28 1.44
C SER A 115 -28.60 8.87 1.02
N TYR A 116 -27.53 8.07 0.92
CA TYR A 116 -26.21 8.50 0.44
C TYR A 116 -26.05 8.34 -1.08
N GLY A 117 -27.02 7.74 -1.77
CA GLY A 117 -26.96 7.49 -3.20
C GLY A 117 -27.67 6.20 -3.60
N LYS A 118 -28.11 6.11 -4.85
CA LYS A 118 -28.77 4.91 -5.41
C LYS A 118 -27.78 3.94 -6.03
N THR A 119 -26.59 4.42 -6.41
CA THR A 119 -25.51 3.59 -6.97
C THR A 119 -24.31 3.55 -6.03
N GLN A 120 -23.44 2.54 -6.20
CA GLN A 120 -22.18 2.45 -5.44
C GLN A 120 -21.33 3.71 -5.60
N ASP A 121 -21.18 4.20 -6.83
CA ASP A 121 -20.39 5.41 -7.12
C ASP A 121 -20.96 6.66 -6.46
N GLU A 122 -22.28 6.83 -6.44
CA GLU A 122 -22.93 7.93 -5.70
C GLU A 122 -22.66 7.82 -4.21
N LYS A 123 -22.85 6.62 -3.62
CA LYS A 123 -22.58 6.37 -2.19
C LYS A 123 -21.13 6.68 -1.83
N PHE A 124 -20.16 6.23 -2.63
CA PHE A 124 -18.74 6.54 -2.44
C PHE A 124 -18.47 8.05 -2.46
N ARG A 125 -18.98 8.78 -3.47
CA ARG A 125 -18.77 10.23 -3.59
C ARG A 125 -19.40 11.00 -2.42
N THR A 126 -20.62 10.65 -2.03
CA THR A 126 -21.34 11.32 -0.94
C THR A 126 -20.63 11.09 0.39
N LEU A 127 -20.23 9.85 0.69
CA LEU A 127 -19.49 9.52 1.91
C LEU A 127 -18.10 10.17 1.94
N GLU A 128 -17.34 10.14 0.83
CA GLU A 128 -16.04 10.82 0.80
C GLU A 128 -16.20 12.32 1.05
N LYS A 129 -17.22 12.96 0.47
CA LYS A 129 -17.51 14.38 0.69
C LYS A 129 -17.90 14.68 2.14
N ALA A 130 -18.66 13.81 2.79
CA ALA A 130 -19.06 13.96 4.18
C ALA A 130 -17.87 13.71 5.14
N ALA A 131 -17.17 12.58 4.96
CA ALA A 131 -16.01 12.17 5.76
C ALA A 131 -14.82 13.14 5.64
N LYS A 132 -14.68 13.85 4.52
CA LYS A 132 -13.70 14.93 4.33
C LYS A 132 -13.89 16.11 5.29
N LYS A 133 -15.10 16.33 5.81
CA LYS A 133 -15.40 17.44 6.74
C LYS A 133 -15.00 17.13 8.18
N LEU A 134 -14.71 15.86 8.48
CA LEU A 134 -14.27 15.41 9.79
C LEU A 134 -12.77 15.68 9.95
N LYS A 135 -12.39 16.28 11.07
CA LYS A 135 -11.00 16.36 11.52
C LYS A 135 -10.52 14.99 12.01
N ALA A 136 -9.20 14.77 12.04
CA ALA A 136 -8.63 13.56 12.60
C ALA A 136 -9.05 13.40 14.09
N GLY A 137 -9.62 12.25 14.45
CA GLY A 137 -10.16 11.99 15.79
C GLY A 137 -11.58 12.51 16.05
N GLU A 138 -12.18 13.29 15.15
CA GLU A 138 -13.53 13.88 15.35
C GLU A 138 -14.64 12.82 15.41
N SER A 139 -14.45 11.65 14.79
CA SER A 139 -15.45 10.57 14.83
C SER A 139 -15.59 9.94 16.22
N GLY A 140 -14.52 9.98 17.04
CA GLY A 140 -14.44 9.16 18.26
C GLY A 140 -14.59 7.66 18.01
N LEU A 141 -14.27 7.20 16.79
CA LEU A 141 -14.31 5.80 16.40
C LEU A 141 -12.92 5.25 16.15
N LEU A 142 -12.75 3.95 16.35
CA LEU A 142 -11.53 3.22 16.04
C LEU A 142 -11.88 1.84 15.47
N ALA A 143 -11.16 1.41 14.43
CA ALA A 143 -11.43 0.12 13.78
C ALA A 143 -10.13 -0.68 13.53
N LEU A 144 -10.30 -2.00 13.39
CA LEU A 144 -9.27 -2.92 12.90
C LEU A 144 -9.65 -3.40 11.50
N ASP A 145 -8.72 -3.31 10.54
CA ASP A 145 -8.91 -3.55 9.11
C ASP A 145 -8.87 -5.04 8.73
N TRP A 146 -9.37 -5.91 9.60
CA TRP A 146 -9.24 -7.37 9.48
C TRP A 146 -10.50 -8.06 8.97
N ASN A 147 -11.37 -7.36 8.24
CA ASN A 147 -12.59 -7.94 7.68
C ASN A 147 -12.34 -9.17 6.78
N ASN A 148 -11.10 -9.36 6.32
CA ASN A 148 -10.65 -10.53 5.55
C ASN A 148 -9.37 -11.15 6.14
N GLY A 149 -9.28 -11.21 7.48
CA GLY A 149 -8.08 -11.64 8.19
C GLY A 149 -6.92 -10.65 8.08
N ASN A 150 -5.75 -11.05 8.58
CA ASN A 150 -4.52 -10.26 8.51
C ASN A 150 -3.39 -11.07 7.85
N ARG A 151 -2.91 -10.62 6.69
CA ARG A 151 -1.76 -11.23 6.00
C ARG A 151 -0.44 -10.78 6.61
N THR A 152 -0.26 -9.46 6.75
CA THR A 152 0.94 -8.84 7.30
C THR A 152 0.53 -7.92 8.45
N ILE A 153 1.11 -7.99 9.63
CA ILE A 153 2.27 -8.81 10.06
C ILE A 153 1.88 -10.08 10.82
N LEU A 154 0.59 -10.29 11.11
CA LEU A 154 0.14 -11.30 12.06
C LEU A 154 0.02 -12.69 11.43
N VAL A 155 -0.15 -12.77 10.11
CA VAL A 155 -0.28 -14.02 9.36
C VAL A 155 -1.41 -14.90 9.92
N ASP A 156 -2.55 -14.27 10.22
CA ASP A 156 -3.72 -14.92 10.79
C ASP A 156 -4.98 -14.63 9.96
N VAL A 157 -5.41 -15.64 9.22
CA VAL A 157 -6.60 -15.59 8.35
C VAL A 157 -7.92 -15.61 9.12
N ARG A 158 -7.89 -15.87 10.44
CA ARG A 158 -9.09 -16.01 11.28
C ARG A 158 -9.42 -14.75 12.07
N LEU A 159 -8.61 -13.71 11.97
CA LEU A 159 -8.94 -12.39 12.51
C LEU A 159 -10.12 -11.76 11.77
N THR A 160 -10.89 -10.94 12.48
CA THR A 160 -12.11 -10.31 11.97
C THR A 160 -12.09 -8.81 12.23
N GLY A 161 -12.81 -8.04 11.41
CA GLY A 161 -12.95 -6.60 11.59
C GLY A 161 -13.57 -6.23 12.93
N LEU A 162 -13.17 -5.09 13.48
CA LEU A 162 -13.67 -4.52 14.74
C LEU A 162 -14.01 -3.05 14.52
N LEU A 163 -15.10 -2.58 15.13
CA LEU A 163 -15.46 -1.15 15.20
C LEU A 163 -15.82 -0.80 16.65
N LEU A 164 -15.08 0.13 17.22
CA LEU A 164 -15.18 0.56 18.62
C LEU A 164 -15.51 2.06 18.69
N GLY A 165 -16.22 2.47 19.75
CA GLY A 165 -16.58 3.87 20.02
C GLY A 165 -17.98 4.30 19.57
N GLN A 166 -18.82 3.36 19.12
CA GLN A 166 -20.17 3.68 18.65
C GLN A 166 -21.06 4.31 19.74
N THR A 167 -21.86 5.27 19.32
CA THR A 167 -22.93 5.88 20.12
C THR A 167 -24.24 5.88 19.34
N LEU A 168 -25.34 6.29 19.96
CA LEU A 168 -26.62 6.45 19.26
C LEU A 168 -26.59 7.53 18.15
N HIS A 169 -25.55 8.35 18.11
CA HIS A 169 -25.38 9.42 17.12
C HIS A 169 -24.38 9.07 16.02
N THR A 170 -23.76 7.89 16.06
CA THR A 170 -22.77 7.48 15.05
C THR A 170 -23.38 7.43 13.66
N SER A 171 -22.75 8.14 12.72
CA SER A 171 -23.18 8.30 11.33
C SER A 171 -22.37 7.43 10.35
N PRO A 172 -22.92 7.12 9.16
CA PRO A 172 -22.19 6.36 8.14
C PRO A 172 -20.86 6.96 7.70
N GLU A 173 -20.74 8.30 7.61
CA GLU A 173 -19.48 8.96 7.23
C GLU A 173 -18.40 8.87 8.30
N GLU A 174 -18.76 8.84 9.58
CA GLU A 174 -17.82 8.62 10.68
C GLU A 174 -17.27 7.20 10.63
N ILE A 175 -18.13 6.21 10.38
CA ILE A 175 -17.69 4.80 10.21
C ILE A 175 -16.80 4.67 8.98
N TYR A 176 -17.20 5.26 7.85
CA TYR A 176 -16.39 5.25 6.63
C TYR A 176 -15.00 5.86 6.85
N ARG A 177 -14.94 6.99 7.55
CA ARG A 177 -13.70 7.64 7.95
C ARG A 177 -12.84 6.72 8.81
N ALA A 178 -13.42 6.10 9.84
CA ALA A 178 -12.71 5.18 10.73
C ALA A 178 -12.18 3.93 10.00
N LEU A 179 -12.89 3.42 8.99
CA LEU A 179 -12.42 2.32 8.15
C LEU A 179 -11.22 2.73 7.27
N ILE A 180 -11.21 3.94 6.72
CA ILE A 180 -10.04 4.46 5.98
C ILE A 180 -8.85 4.67 6.92
N GLU A 181 -9.11 5.18 8.12
CA GLU A 181 -8.08 5.37 9.15
C GLU A 181 -7.49 4.02 9.59
N ALA A 182 -8.33 3.00 9.79
CA ALA A 182 -7.90 1.64 10.13
C ALA A 182 -6.97 1.04 9.07
N THR A 183 -7.28 1.18 7.78
CA THR A 183 -6.40 0.68 6.73
C THR A 183 -5.09 1.48 6.64
N GLY A 184 -5.11 2.77 7.03
CA GLY A 184 -3.91 3.59 7.17
C GLY A 184 -3.03 3.16 8.35
N PHE A 185 -3.64 2.85 9.49
CA PHE A 185 -2.91 2.30 10.65
C PHE A 185 -2.34 0.91 10.35
N GLY A 186 -3.10 0.04 9.67
CA GLY A 186 -2.59 -1.26 9.22
C GLY A 186 -1.37 -1.12 8.30
N ALA A 187 -1.37 -0.12 7.41
CA ALA A 187 -0.19 0.21 6.59
C ALA A 187 0.98 0.72 7.43
N LEU A 188 0.74 1.53 8.47
CA LEU A 188 1.78 1.99 9.39
C LEU A 188 2.39 0.84 10.21
N VAL A 189 1.60 -0.13 10.66
CA VAL A 189 2.12 -1.34 11.34
C VAL A 189 3.09 -2.11 10.43
N ILE A 190 2.78 -2.23 9.14
CA ILE A 190 3.68 -2.87 8.16
C ILE A 190 4.98 -2.06 8.03
N ILE A 191 4.88 -0.73 7.89
CA ILE A 191 6.05 0.15 7.78
C ILE A 191 6.92 0.04 9.04
N ASP A 192 6.33 0.14 10.22
CA ASP A 192 7.05 0.08 11.50
C ASP A 192 7.76 -1.28 11.66
N ARG A 193 7.10 -2.39 11.29
CA ARG A 193 7.73 -3.72 11.29
C ARG A 193 8.90 -3.79 10.32
N ILE A 194 8.82 -3.20 9.14
CA ILE A 194 9.94 -3.21 8.19
C ILE A 194 11.11 -2.36 8.71
N GLU A 195 10.82 -1.21 9.31
CA GLU A 195 11.83 -0.31 9.87
C GLU A 195 12.50 -0.86 11.13
N GLU A 196 11.78 -1.62 11.97
CA GLU A 196 12.33 -2.34 13.13
C GLU A 196 13.51 -3.26 12.73
N TYR A 197 13.50 -3.75 11.49
CA TYR A 197 14.53 -4.64 10.95
C TYR A 197 15.55 -3.93 10.06
N GLY A 198 15.61 -2.59 10.13
CA GLY A 198 16.66 -1.76 9.52
C GLY A 198 16.39 -1.27 8.11
N VAL A 199 15.22 -1.56 7.54
CA VAL A 199 14.84 -1.09 6.20
C VAL A 199 14.04 0.19 6.31
N LYS A 200 14.72 1.33 6.17
CA LYS A 200 14.10 2.66 6.31
C LYS A 200 13.05 2.92 5.23
N VAL A 201 11.89 3.47 5.59
CA VAL A 201 10.85 3.95 4.65
C VAL A 201 10.79 5.47 4.71
N ARG A 202 11.24 6.14 3.65
CA ARG A 202 11.23 7.62 3.54
C ARG A 202 9.97 8.16 2.88
N GLU A 203 9.42 7.41 1.93
CA GLU A 203 8.27 7.82 1.14
C GLU A 203 7.49 6.60 0.64
N VAL A 204 6.23 6.85 0.27
CA VAL A 204 5.36 5.83 -0.31
C VAL A 204 4.96 6.26 -1.72
N VAL A 205 5.23 5.42 -2.72
CA VAL A 205 4.76 5.61 -4.09
C VAL A 205 3.57 4.68 -4.32
N ASN A 206 2.40 5.27 -4.49
CA ASN A 206 1.15 4.56 -4.68
C ASN A 206 0.88 4.38 -6.17
N CYS A 207 0.45 3.17 -6.53
CA CYS A 207 -0.10 2.85 -7.83
C CYS A 207 -1.41 2.06 -7.66
N GLY A 208 -2.11 1.82 -8.77
CA GLY A 208 -3.43 1.20 -8.76
C GLY A 208 -4.57 2.22 -8.68
N GLY A 209 -5.74 1.84 -9.20
CA GLY A 209 -6.85 2.76 -9.46
C GLY A 209 -7.45 3.38 -8.20
N LEU A 210 -7.37 2.72 -7.04
CA LEU A 210 -7.95 3.25 -5.80
C LEU A 210 -7.15 4.46 -5.27
N ALA A 211 -5.83 4.44 -5.40
CA ALA A 211 -4.96 5.54 -5.00
C ALA A 211 -5.24 6.83 -5.79
N VAL A 212 -5.61 6.69 -7.07
CA VAL A 212 -5.98 7.83 -7.94
C VAL A 212 -7.36 8.37 -7.58
N LYS A 213 -8.32 7.49 -7.28
CA LYS A 213 -9.73 7.86 -7.08
C LYS A 213 -10.03 8.41 -5.68
N ASN A 214 -9.35 7.94 -4.63
CA ASN A 214 -9.69 8.27 -3.24
C ASN A 214 -8.66 9.24 -2.63
N SER A 215 -8.85 10.52 -2.90
CA SER A 215 -7.97 11.58 -2.39
C SER A 215 -8.00 11.74 -0.87
N LEU A 216 -9.13 11.43 -0.22
CA LEU A 216 -9.24 11.42 1.23
C LEU A 216 -8.31 10.37 1.84
N MET A 217 -8.35 9.14 1.34
CA MET A 217 -7.49 8.05 1.80
C MET A 217 -6.01 8.39 1.67
N MET A 218 -5.59 8.96 0.52
CA MET A 218 -4.20 9.34 0.33
C MET A 218 -3.72 10.40 1.33
N GLN A 219 -4.54 11.41 1.62
CA GLN A 219 -4.19 12.41 2.62
C GLN A 219 -4.13 11.81 4.03
N ILE A 220 -5.12 10.99 4.41
CA ILE A 220 -5.15 10.30 5.71
C ILE A 220 -3.93 9.39 5.87
N TYR A 221 -3.54 8.67 4.83
CA TYR A 221 -2.35 7.81 4.87
C TYR A 221 -1.08 8.63 5.07
N ALA A 222 -0.94 9.76 4.36
CA ALA A 222 0.19 10.65 4.56
C ALA A 222 0.24 11.15 6.02
N ASP A 223 -0.88 11.63 6.53
CA ASP A 223 -1.01 12.13 7.89
C ASP A 223 -0.77 11.04 8.95
N ILE A 224 -1.25 9.81 8.76
CA ILE A 224 -1.01 8.70 9.70
C ILE A 224 0.47 8.30 9.67
N THR A 225 1.02 8.06 8.49
CA THR A 225 2.39 7.54 8.34
C THR A 225 3.46 8.61 8.56
N GLY A 226 3.10 9.90 8.55
CA GLY A 226 4.06 11.00 8.63
C GLY A 226 4.99 11.06 7.42
N ARG A 227 4.58 10.50 6.27
CA ARG A 227 5.41 10.34 5.07
C ARG A 227 4.68 10.85 3.83
N PRO A 228 5.39 11.40 2.82
CA PRO A 228 4.78 11.79 1.57
C PRO A 228 4.16 10.59 0.85
N MET A 229 2.90 10.72 0.44
CA MET A 229 2.18 9.77 -0.42
C MET A 229 2.21 10.28 -1.86
N LYS A 230 3.09 9.72 -2.67
CA LYS A 230 3.24 10.07 -4.10
C LYS A 230 2.35 9.17 -4.93
N ILE A 231 1.76 9.69 -6.00
CA ILE A 231 1.03 8.88 -6.99
C ILE A 231 1.95 8.63 -8.19
N SER A 232 2.09 7.39 -8.64
CA SER A 232 2.79 7.08 -9.90
C SER A 232 2.16 7.84 -11.08
N ARG A 233 2.99 8.38 -11.97
CA ARG A 233 2.53 9.05 -13.20
C ARG A 233 1.88 8.06 -14.18
N SER A 234 2.37 6.81 -14.21
CA SER A 234 1.79 5.77 -15.06
C SER A 234 0.61 5.12 -14.36
N GLU A 235 -0.52 5.02 -15.07
CA GLU A 235 -1.69 4.23 -14.65
C GLU A 235 -1.48 2.72 -14.89
N GLN A 236 -0.50 2.36 -15.72
CA GLN A 236 -0.19 0.97 -16.10
C GLN A 236 1.23 0.61 -15.64
N THR A 237 1.49 0.76 -14.34
CA THR A 237 2.82 0.50 -13.76
C THR A 237 3.37 -0.90 -14.04
N PRO A 238 2.58 -2.00 -14.01
CA PRO A 238 3.12 -3.32 -14.32
C PRO A 238 3.61 -3.43 -15.77
N ALA A 239 2.81 -2.92 -16.72
CA ALA A 239 3.19 -2.89 -18.14
C ALA A 239 4.41 -2.00 -18.39
N LEU A 240 4.49 -0.84 -17.71
CA LEU A 240 5.67 0.02 -17.78
C LEU A 240 6.92 -0.68 -17.22
N GLY A 241 6.80 -1.39 -16.10
CA GLY A 241 7.88 -2.20 -15.53
C GLY A 241 8.37 -3.29 -16.48
N ALA A 242 7.45 -4.03 -17.11
CA ALA A 242 7.77 -5.00 -18.16
C ALA A 242 8.53 -4.34 -19.32
N GLY A 243 8.10 -3.14 -19.74
CA GLY A 243 8.77 -2.35 -20.77
C GLY A 243 10.18 -1.89 -20.37
N ILE A 244 10.38 -1.51 -19.10
CA ILE A 244 11.68 -1.15 -18.55
C ILE A 244 12.63 -2.35 -18.61
N PHE A 245 12.20 -3.53 -18.17
CA PHE A 245 13.02 -4.74 -18.25
C PHE A 245 13.34 -5.12 -19.70
N ALA A 246 12.37 -5.05 -20.61
CA ALA A 246 12.59 -5.30 -22.03
C ALA A 246 13.60 -4.31 -22.63
N ALA A 247 13.55 -3.04 -22.24
CA ALA A 247 14.50 -2.03 -22.71
C ALA A 247 15.92 -2.26 -22.18
N VAL A 248 16.07 -2.76 -20.95
CA VAL A 248 17.38 -3.17 -20.41
C VAL A 248 17.89 -4.44 -21.11
N ALA A 249 17.03 -5.45 -21.28
CA ALA A 249 17.39 -6.70 -21.96
C ALA A 249 17.82 -6.49 -23.43
N ALA A 250 17.21 -5.52 -24.12
CA ALA A 250 17.60 -5.13 -25.48
C ALA A 250 19.00 -4.53 -25.56
N GLY A 251 19.44 -3.86 -24.48
CA GLY A 251 20.73 -3.20 -24.37
C GLY A 251 20.84 -1.93 -25.21
N LYS A 252 21.75 -1.04 -24.79
CA LYS A 252 21.96 0.28 -25.42
C LYS A 252 22.35 0.23 -26.89
N LYS A 253 23.08 -0.80 -27.33
CA LYS A 253 23.44 -0.98 -28.75
C LYS A 253 22.21 -1.14 -29.65
N SER A 254 21.08 -1.57 -29.09
CA SER A 254 19.81 -1.77 -29.79
C SER A 254 18.80 -0.65 -29.48
N GLY A 255 19.23 0.47 -28.90
CA GLY A 255 18.37 1.59 -28.49
C GLY A 255 17.72 1.43 -27.11
N GLY A 256 18.11 0.40 -26.35
CA GLY A 256 17.69 0.18 -24.97
C GLY A 256 18.56 0.91 -23.94
N TYR A 257 18.63 0.36 -22.73
CA TYR A 257 19.43 0.91 -21.62
C TYR A 257 20.52 -0.08 -21.17
N GLU A 258 21.58 0.43 -20.54
CA GLU A 258 22.65 -0.39 -19.94
C GLU A 258 22.29 -0.89 -18.54
N SER A 259 21.49 -0.12 -17.79
CA SER A 259 21.09 -0.45 -16.43
C SER A 259 19.60 -0.19 -16.19
N ILE A 260 19.05 -0.89 -15.20
CA ILE A 260 17.66 -0.67 -14.76
C ILE A 260 17.46 0.72 -14.16
N ASP A 261 18.47 1.29 -13.51
CA ASP A 261 18.38 2.62 -12.91
C ASP A 261 18.31 3.71 -13.99
N ASP A 262 19.07 3.58 -15.09
CA ASP A 262 18.96 4.50 -16.24
C ASP A 262 17.58 4.42 -16.90
N ALA A 263 17.08 3.21 -17.11
CA ALA A 263 15.76 2.99 -17.69
C ALA A 263 14.64 3.54 -16.79
N LYS A 264 14.67 3.26 -15.48
CA LYS A 264 13.71 3.83 -14.51
C LYS A 264 13.75 5.35 -14.52
N LYS A 265 14.95 5.96 -14.49
CA LYS A 265 15.13 7.42 -14.51
C LYS A 265 14.52 8.07 -15.76
N ALA A 266 14.62 7.42 -16.91
CA ALA A 266 14.09 7.94 -18.17
C ALA A 266 12.58 7.67 -18.35
N MET A 267 12.08 6.54 -17.85
CA MET A 267 10.73 6.03 -18.20
C MET A 267 9.69 6.25 -17.09
N THR A 268 10.10 6.39 -15.83
CA THR A 268 9.18 6.52 -14.68
C THR A 268 9.01 7.97 -14.23
N GLY A 269 8.11 8.19 -13.26
CA GLY A 269 7.90 9.47 -12.63
C GLY A 269 6.68 9.46 -11.71
N THR A 270 6.59 10.46 -10.84
CA THR A 270 5.45 10.67 -9.93
C THR A 270 4.63 11.90 -10.35
N GLY A 271 3.33 11.83 -10.12
CA GLY A 271 2.39 12.93 -10.31
C GLY A 271 2.08 13.63 -8.99
N LYS A 272 0.80 13.60 -8.59
CA LYS A 272 0.31 14.24 -7.36
C LYS A 272 1.02 13.69 -6.12
N VAL A 273 1.32 14.58 -5.17
CA VAL A 273 1.90 14.25 -3.86
C VAL A 273 0.96 14.76 -2.76
N TYR A 274 0.72 13.93 -1.75
CA TYR A 274 0.02 14.32 -0.53
C TYR A 274 1.06 14.37 0.60
N GLU A 275 1.29 15.57 1.11
CA GLU A 275 2.23 15.80 2.21
C GLU A 275 1.51 15.65 3.56
N PRO A 276 2.18 15.09 4.58
CA PRO A 276 1.60 14.97 5.91
C PRO A 276 1.28 16.34 6.50
N GLN A 277 0.07 16.50 7.00
CA GLN A 277 -0.37 17.69 7.75
C GLN A 277 -0.02 17.50 9.22
N LYS A 278 0.79 18.41 9.77
CA LYS A 278 1.37 18.29 11.12
C LYS A 278 0.29 18.13 12.20
N GLU A 279 -0.78 18.90 12.11
CA GLU A 279 -1.87 18.90 13.09
C GLU A 279 -2.60 17.55 13.09
N ASN A 280 -2.90 17.00 11.90
CA ASN A 280 -3.52 15.69 11.76
C ASN A 280 -2.56 14.57 12.21
N HIS A 281 -1.27 14.67 11.89
CA HIS A 281 -0.27 13.68 12.26
C HIS A 281 -0.15 13.51 13.78
N GLU A 282 -0.18 14.61 14.55
CA GLU A 282 -0.14 14.51 16.01
C GLU A 282 -1.42 13.87 16.59
N ALA A 283 -2.59 14.14 16.00
CA ALA A 283 -3.82 13.44 16.38
C ALA A 283 -3.75 11.94 16.06
N TYR A 284 -3.27 11.58 14.86
CA TYR A 284 -3.12 10.19 14.46
C TYR A 284 -2.07 9.44 15.25
N LYS A 285 -1.01 10.10 15.74
CA LYS A 285 -0.06 9.47 16.68
C LYS A 285 -0.72 9.06 18.00
N LYS A 286 -1.70 9.83 18.49
CA LYS A 286 -2.49 9.43 19.67
C LYS A 286 -3.39 8.25 19.33
N LEU A 287 -4.13 8.30 18.22
CA LEU A 287 -5.00 7.22 17.77
C LEU A 287 -4.24 5.93 17.48
N TYR A 288 -3.05 6.02 16.88
CA TYR A 288 -2.24 4.86 16.54
C TYR A 288 -1.81 4.07 17.78
N LYS A 289 -1.52 4.74 18.90
CA LYS A 289 -1.26 4.06 20.17
C LYS A 289 -2.46 3.22 20.64
N LEU A 290 -3.68 3.75 20.48
CA LEU A 290 -4.91 3.02 20.79
C LEU A 290 -5.15 1.89 19.79
N TYR A 291 -4.86 2.11 18.50
CA TYR A 291 -4.92 1.07 17.47
C TYR A 291 -3.97 -0.09 17.81
N CYS A 292 -2.71 0.19 18.18
CA CYS A 292 -1.75 -0.84 18.57
C CYS A 292 -2.19 -1.61 19.81
N GLN A 293 -2.81 -0.95 20.81
CA GLN A 293 -3.40 -1.66 21.95
C GLN A 293 -4.45 -2.67 21.50
N LEU A 294 -5.40 -2.26 20.65
CA LEU A 294 -6.43 -3.17 20.11
C LEU A 294 -5.83 -4.26 19.22
N HIS A 295 -4.92 -3.90 18.33
CA HIS A 295 -4.20 -4.79 17.44
C HIS A 295 -3.51 -5.90 18.25
N ASP A 296 -2.74 -5.56 19.27
CA ASP A 296 -1.99 -6.56 20.02
C ASP A 296 -2.91 -7.40 20.92
N GLY A 297 -3.93 -6.79 21.53
CA GLY A 297 -4.83 -7.51 22.42
C GLY A 297 -5.76 -8.51 21.74
N PHE A 298 -6.12 -8.29 20.47
CA PHE A 298 -6.88 -9.28 19.69
C PHE A 298 -6.01 -10.14 18.77
N GLY A 299 -4.84 -9.64 18.35
CA GLY A 299 -4.03 -10.23 17.30
C GLY A 299 -2.78 -10.99 17.77
N THR A 300 -2.36 -10.85 19.03
CA THR A 300 -1.12 -11.45 19.52
C THR A 300 -1.34 -12.33 20.76
N LYS A 301 -0.53 -13.39 20.88
CA LYS A 301 -0.67 -14.38 21.98
C LYS A 301 -0.17 -13.87 23.34
N HIS A 302 0.75 -12.91 23.34
CA HIS A 302 1.51 -12.51 24.53
C HIS A 302 1.07 -11.15 25.10
N TRP A 303 -0.01 -10.56 24.59
CA TRP A 303 -0.50 -9.29 25.11
C TRP A 303 -1.06 -9.46 26.53
N SER A 304 -0.63 -8.57 27.43
CA SER A 304 -1.02 -8.58 28.86
C SER A 304 -1.48 -7.21 29.36
N GLY A 305 -1.85 -6.31 28.45
CA GLY A 305 -2.32 -4.96 28.79
C GLY A 305 -3.76 -4.94 29.32
N GLY A 306 -4.24 -3.74 29.66
CA GLY A 306 -5.67 -3.48 29.89
C GLY A 306 -6.29 -2.75 28.70
N MET A 307 -7.60 -2.94 28.47
CA MET A 307 -8.36 -2.20 27.45
C MET A 307 -9.26 -1.11 28.03
N PHE A 308 -9.23 -0.91 29.36
CA PHE A 308 -10.18 -0.01 30.04
C PHE A 308 -10.10 1.43 29.53
N ASN A 309 -8.90 1.92 29.21
CA ASN A 309 -8.61 3.28 28.77
C ASN A 309 -9.07 3.55 27.34
N VAL A 310 -9.05 2.55 26.45
CA VAL A 310 -9.19 2.74 24.99
C VAL A 310 -10.40 3.60 24.61
N MET A 311 -11.58 3.30 25.16
CA MET A 311 -12.78 4.09 24.86
C MET A 311 -12.76 5.50 25.47
N LYS A 312 -12.12 5.70 26.64
CA LYS A 312 -12.12 7.01 27.32
C LYS A 312 -11.14 7.93 26.64
N ASP A 313 -9.93 7.46 26.37
CA ASP A 313 -8.90 8.19 25.64
C ASP A 313 -9.39 8.58 24.23
N LEU A 314 -10.16 7.70 23.57
CA LEU A 314 -10.78 7.98 22.27
C LEU A 314 -11.83 9.11 22.34
N LEU A 315 -12.67 9.10 23.38
CA LEU A 315 -13.67 10.16 23.61
C LEU A 315 -13.02 11.49 24.02
N GLU A 316 -11.99 11.45 24.87
CA GLU A 316 -11.21 12.63 25.25
C GLU A 316 -10.59 13.29 24.03
N LEU A 317 -9.97 12.50 23.13
CA LEU A 317 -9.42 13.02 21.88
C LEU A 317 -10.49 13.64 20.99
N ARG A 318 -11.66 13.00 20.86
CA ARG A 318 -12.79 13.56 20.11
C ARG A 318 -13.22 14.91 20.69
N ASP A 319 -13.36 14.99 22.00
CA ASP A 319 -13.81 16.20 22.69
C ASP A 319 -12.78 17.34 22.59
N GLU A 320 -11.47 17.03 22.59
CA GLU A 320 -10.39 18.00 22.27
C GLU A 320 -10.55 18.56 20.84
N VAL A 321 -10.82 17.69 19.87
CA VAL A 321 -10.97 18.07 18.46
C VAL A 321 -12.23 18.91 18.23
N LEU A 322 -13.35 18.57 18.88
CA LEU A 322 -14.59 19.34 18.80
C LEU A 322 -14.47 20.72 19.44
N LYS A 323 -13.71 20.85 20.55
CA LYS A 323 -13.44 22.16 21.19
C LYS A 323 -12.58 23.09 20.34
N SER A 324 -11.79 22.54 19.43
CA SER A 324 -10.91 23.32 18.54
C SER A 324 -11.55 23.66 17.19
N LYS A 325 -12.84 23.33 16.99
CA LYS A 325 -13.62 23.58 15.77
C LYS A 325 -14.51 24.81 15.94
#